data_AF-A0A946U6L9-F1
#
_entry.id   AF-A0A946U6L9-F1
#
_cell.length_a   1.000
_cell.length_b   1.000
_cell.length_c   1.000
_cell.angle_alpha   90.00
_cell.angle_beta   90.00
_cell.angle_gamma   90.00
#
_symmetry.space_group_name_H-M   'P 1'
#
loop_
_entity.id
_entity.type
_entity.pdbx_description
1 polymer ?
#
loop_
_entity_poly.entity_id
_entity_poly.type
_entity_poly.pdbx_seq_one_letter_code
_entity_poly.pdbx_strand_id
1 'polypeptide(L)'
;MREILFSVIVFTGILVLLTLLILWFRARLVPQGDAHIRVNGERDLSAPMGGRLIGILADAGIFVPSACGGGGTCGQCRVQV
;
A
#
# COMPACT_ATOMS: atom_id res chain seq x y z
N MET A 1 -38.21 13.74 -23.33
CA MET A 1 -37.83 13.05 -22.09
C MET A 1 -37.03 11.77 -22.33
N ARG A 2 -37.44 10.86 -23.25
CA ARG A 2 -36.68 9.63 -23.58
C ARG A 2 -35.26 9.90 -24.08
N GLU A 3 -35.06 10.88 -24.97
CA GLU A 3 -33.73 11.26 -25.49
C GLU A 3 -32.76 11.70 -24.38
N ILE A 4 -33.25 12.50 -23.42
CA ILE A 4 -32.46 12.96 -22.28
C ILE A 4 -32.11 11.78 -21.37
N LEU A 5 -33.07 10.88 -21.13
CA LEU A 5 -32.85 9.67 -20.34
C LEU A 5 -31.78 8.77 -20.97
N PHE A 6 -31.82 8.54 -22.28
CA PHE A 6 -30.81 7.76 -22.99
C PHE A 6 -29.43 8.41 -22.94
N SER A 7 -29.33 9.73 -23.16
CA SER A 7 -28.06 10.46 -23.09
C SER A 7 -27.41 10.35 -21.71
N VAL A 8 -28.19 10.52 -20.64
CA VAL A 8 -27.71 10.39 -19.26
C VAL A 8 -27.23 8.97 -18.98
N ILE A 9 -27.98 7.94 -19.37
CA ILE A 9 -27.61 6.54 -19.14
C ILE A 9 -26.31 6.18 -19.86
N VAL A 10 -26.16 6.57 -21.12
CA VAL A 10 -24.95 6.26 -21.91
C VAL A 10 -23.73 6.95 -21.32
N PHE A 11 -23.85 8.25 -20.99
CA PHE A 11 -22.76 9.02 -20.43
C PHE A 11 -22.30 8.48 -19.06
N THR A 12 -23.25 8.24 -18.15
CA THR A 12 -22.93 7.65 -16.84
C THR A 12 -22.37 6.23 -16.99
N GLY A 13 -22.90 5.44 -17.94
CA GLY A 13 -22.42 4.09 -18.21
C GLY A 13 -20.94 4.06 -18.62
N ILE A 14 -20.51 4.98 -19.49
CA ILE A 14 -19.10 5.07 -19.91
C ILE A 14 -18.20 5.45 -18.73
N LEU A 15 -18.61 6.40 -17.88
CA LEU A 15 -17.82 6.78 -16.70
C LEU A 15 -17.69 5.63 -15.69
N VAL A 16 -18.78 4.90 -15.45
CA VAL A 16 -18.77 3.72 -14.57
C VAL A 16 -17.87 2.63 -15.15
N LEU A 17 -17.98 2.35 -16.45
CA LEU A 17 -17.13 1.38 -17.14
C LEU A 17 -15.64 1.73 -16.97
N LEU A 18 -15.28 3.00 -17.19
CA LEU A 18 -13.90 3.45 -17.10
C LEU A 18 -13.35 3.36 -15.67
N THR A 19 -14.14 3.78 -14.67
CA THR A 19 -13.74 3.69 -13.26
C THR A 19 -13.57 2.25 -12.80
N LEU A 20 -14.49 1.35 -13.17
CA LEU A 20 -14.37 -0.09 -12.88
C LEU A 20 -13.10 -0.68 -13.50
N LEU A 21 -12.78 -0.31 -14.74
CA LEU A 21 -11.56 -0.74 -15.41
C LEU A 21 -10.31 -0.26 -14.66
N ILE A 22 -10.24 1.02 -14.28
CA ILE A 22 -9.12 1.58 -13.52
C ILE A 22 -8.98 0.89 -12.15
N LEU A 23 -10.09 0.67 -11.43
CA LEU A 23 -10.08 -0.04 -10.15
C LEU A 23 -9.62 -1.49 -10.30
N TRP A 24 -10.02 -2.18 -11.36
CA TRP A 24 -9.57 -3.53 -11.66
C TRP A 24 -8.05 -3.59 -11.90
N PHE A 25 -7.51 -2.64 -12.68
CA PHE A 25 -6.06 -2.51 -12.86
C PHE A 25 -5.36 -2.21 -11.53
N ARG A 26 -5.85 -1.25 -10.74
CA ARG A 26 -5.25 -0.94 -9.42
C ARG A 26 -5.25 -2.16 -8.51
N ALA A 27 -6.33 -2.94 -8.50
CA ALA A 27 -6.46 -4.13 -7.67
C ALA A 27 -5.44 -5.23 -8.03
N ARG A 28 -5.03 -5.33 -9.31
CA ARG A 28 -4.03 -6.30 -9.76
C ARG A 28 -2.60 -5.79 -9.74
N LEU A 29 -2.36 -4.53 -10.07
CA LEU A 29 -1.00 -3.98 -10.19
C LEU A 29 -0.43 -3.51 -8.85
N VAL A 30 -1.30 -3.15 -7.90
CA VAL A 30 -0.85 -2.77 -6.55
C VAL A 30 -0.92 -4.02 -5.67
N PRO A 31 0.22 -4.49 -5.12
CA PRO A 31 0.22 -5.57 -4.14
C PRO A 31 -0.67 -5.19 -2.97
N GLN A 32 -1.70 -5.99 -2.71
CA GLN A 32 -2.59 -5.82 -1.56
C GLN A 32 -2.34 -6.97 -0.57
N GLY A 33 -2.34 -6.66 0.71
CA GLY A 33 -2.14 -7.62 1.80
C GLY A 33 -0.93 -7.33 2.67
N ASP A 34 -0.61 -8.30 3.53
CA ASP A 34 0.49 -8.21 4.47
C ASP A 34 1.77 -8.79 3.85
N ALA A 35 2.88 -8.08 4.04
CA ALA A 35 4.21 -8.60 3.74
C ALA A 35 4.69 -9.48 4.90
N HIS A 36 5.17 -10.67 4.56
CA HIS A 36 5.89 -11.54 5.49
C HIS A 36 7.36 -11.14 5.53
N ILE A 37 7.85 -10.76 6.71
CA ILE A 37 9.21 -10.31 6.96
C ILE A 37 9.85 -11.28 7.94
N ARG A 38 10.94 -11.93 7.54
CA ARG A 38 11.76 -12.77 8.42
C ARG A 38 12.96 -12.00 8.92
N VAL A 39 13.03 -11.74 10.22
CA VAL A 39 14.13 -11.01 10.85
C VAL A 39 15.14 -12.00 11.40
N ASN A 40 16.39 -11.90 10.90
CA ASN A 40 17.54 -12.71 11.32
C ASN A 40 17.31 -14.24 11.31
N GLY A 41 16.35 -14.74 10.53
CA GLY A 41 16.04 -16.17 10.46
C GLY A 41 15.26 -16.74 11.65
N GLU A 42 14.96 -15.93 12.68
CA GLU A 42 14.35 -16.39 13.93
C GLU A 42 12.93 -15.88 14.15
N ARG A 43 12.60 -14.69 13.63
CA ARG A 43 11.30 -14.05 13.87
C ARG A 43 10.57 -13.79 12.56
N ASP A 44 9.35 -14.32 12.46
CA ASP A 44 8.44 -14.03 11.35
C ASP A 44 7.43 -12.97 11.77
N LEU A 45 7.34 -11.91 10.97
CA LEU A 45 6.42 -10.78 11.17
C LEU A 45 5.52 -10.67 9.95
N SER A 46 4.23 -10.43 10.18
CA SER A 46 3.29 -10.06 9.12
C SER A 46 2.94 -8.60 9.31
N ALA A 47 3.17 -7.79 8.28
CA ALA A 47 2.98 -6.35 8.38
C ALA A 47 2.29 -5.78 7.14
N PRO A 48 1.42 -4.79 7.29
CA PRO A 48 0.70 -4.21 6.17
C PRO A 48 1.67 -3.58 5.17
N MET A 49 1.51 -3.91 3.88
CA MET A 49 2.31 -3.31 2.82
C MET A 49 2.07 -1.80 2.72
N GLY A 50 3.13 -1.04 2.41
CA GLY A 50 3.11 0.41 2.29
C GLY A 50 3.51 1.18 3.57
N GLY A 51 3.68 0.48 4.70
CA GLY A 51 4.26 1.05 5.92
C GLY A 51 5.78 1.21 5.85
N ARG A 52 6.34 2.00 6.78
CA ARG A 52 7.81 2.14 6.93
C ARG A 52 8.35 0.96 7.72
N LEU A 53 9.42 0.33 7.22
CA LEU A 53 10.05 -0.83 7.86
C LEU A 53 10.43 -0.59 9.33
N ILE A 54 10.93 0.61 9.67
CA ILE A 54 11.34 0.93 11.05
C ILE A 54 10.15 0.99 12.03
N GLY A 55 8.98 1.42 11.56
CA GLY A 55 7.76 1.44 12.39
C GLY A 55 7.29 0.02 12.65
N ILE A 56 7.23 -0.79 11.59
CA ILE A 56 6.86 -2.21 11.67
C ILE A 56 7.77 -2.99 12.63
N LEU A 57 9.09 -2.76 12.55
CA LEU A 57 10.06 -3.39 13.45
C LEU A 57 9.90 -2.89 14.89
N ALA A 58 9.68 -1.59 15.09
CA ALA A 58 9.47 -1.03 16.43
C ALA A 58 8.18 -1.56 17.08
N ASP A 59 7.09 -1.71 16.32
CA ASP A 59 5.83 -2.32 16.79
C ASP A 59 6.03 -3.79 17.20
N ALA A 60 6.95 -4.49 16.53
CA ALA A 60 7.38 -5.84 16.89
C ALA A 60 8.44 -5.89 18.02
N GLY A 61 8.74 -4.75 18.66
CA GLY A 61 9.72 -4.64 19.75
C GLY A 61 11.18 -4.66 19.31
N ILE A 62 11.47 -4.48 18.02
CA ILE A 62 12.82 -4.43 17.44
C ILE A 62 13.17 -2.97 17.14
N PHE A 63 13.94 -2.35 18.03
CA PHE A 63 14.31 -0.95 17.91
C PHE A 63 15.61 -0.79 17.11
N VAL A 64 15.51 -0.14 15.95
CA VAL A 64 16.66 0.29 15.16
C VAL A 64 17.00 1.73 15.56
N PRO A 65 18.29 2.06 15.82
CA PRO A 65 18.68 3.40 16.21
C PRO A 65 18.27 4.41 15.11
N SER A 66 17.42 5.37 15.49
CA SER A 66 16.97 6.41 14.56
C SER A 66 16.79 7.74 15.28
N ALA A 67 17.44 8.78 14.75
CA ALA A 67 17.30 10.15 15.26
C ALA A 67 16.21 10.93 14.51
N CYS A 68 15.83 10.49 13.31
CA CYS A 68 14.93 11.20 12.39
C CYS A 68 13.50 10.64 12.38
N GLY A 69 13.12 9.83 13.36
CA GLY A 69 11.75 9.28 13.47
C GLY A 69 11.29 8.49 12.23
N GLY A 70 12.21 7.85 11.52
CA GLY A 70 11.92 7.09 10.30
C GLY A 70 11.80 7.90 9.01
N GLY A 71 12.25 9.17 8.99
CA GLY A 71 12.33 9.98 7.76
C GLY A 71 13.49 9.63 6.82
N GLY A 72 14.40 8.73 7.19
CA GLY A 72 15.55 8.31 6.37
C GLY A 72 16.67 9.33 6.21
N THR A 73 16.51 10.55 6.72
CA THR A 73 17.47 11.67 6.56
C THR A 73 18.71 11.56 7.43
N CYS A 74 18.65 10.81 8.53
CA CYS A 74 19.72 10.71 9.52
C CYS A 74 20.74 9.59 9.26
N GLY A 75 20.52 8.70 8.29
CA GLY A 75 21.49 7.65 7.90
C GLY A 75 21.82 6.57 8.96
N GLN A 76 21.18 6.63 10.13
CA GLN A 76 21.45 5.75 11.26
C GLN A 76 20.69 4.41 11.19
N CYS A 77 19.56 4.38 10.48
CA CYS A 77 18.74 3.19 10.33
C CYS A 77 19.39 2.20 9.34
N ARG A 78 20.38 1.42 9.81
CA ARG A 78 21.11 0.44 9.00
C ARG A 78 20.47 -0.94 9.15
N VAL A 79 20.10 -1.53 8.02
CA VAL A 79 19.47 -2.85 7.94
C VAL A 79 20.06 -3.57 6.74
N GLN A 80 20.29 -4.88 6.86
CA GLN A 80 20.69 -5.74 5.75
C GLN A 80 19.44 -6.48 5.26
N VAL A 81 19.22 -6.48 3.95
CA VAL A 81 18.07 -7.11 3.29
C VAL A 81 18.49 -8.44 2.70
#